data_AF-A0A7L9SQY8-F1
#
_entry.id   AF-A0A7L9SQY8-F1
#
_cell.length_a   1.000
_cell.length_b   1.000
_cell.length_c   1.000
_cell.angle_alpha   90.00
_cell.angle_beta   90.00
_cell.angle_gamma   90.00
#
_symmetry.space_group_name_H-M   'P 1'
#
loop_
_entity.id
_entity.type
_entity.pdbx_description
1 polymer ?
#
loop_
_entity_poly.entity_id
_entity_poly.type
_entity_poly.pdbx_seq_one_letter_code
_entity_poly.pdbx_strand_id
1 'polypeptide(L)'
;MAMKRPTRFTPQDIEYLLSLPAVRNVSGNQLRYSDEFKKYCMLRYANGDSPVQIFRDAGLEPSLIGHKRIERCVARWKVSELPRLQESDEFVKERDRLVAVYLRHFRQGHNDLPNEIPWDAEHEDDSLWKLICRQQLRRIDELEREVERLRAQLARRGGGDGAYARPDER
;
A
#
# COMPACT_ATOMS: atom_id res chain seq x y z
N MET A 1 -6.55 18.47 36.22
CA MET A 1 -5.40 19.37 35.98
C MET A 1 -5.11 19.39 34.48
N ALA A 2 -5.58 20.40 33.74
CA ALA A 2 -5.30 20.53 32.32
C ALA A 2 -3.90 21.15 32.15
N MET A 3 -2.89 20.35 31.83
CA MET A 3 -1.55 20.86 31.52
C MET A 3 -1.61 21.73 30.26
N LYS A 4 -1.41 23.04 30.47
CA LYS A 4 -1.29 24.06 29.44
C LYS A 4 -0.14 23.65 28.51
N ARG A 5 -0.44 23.40 27.23
CA ARG A 5 0.58 22.92 26.28
C ARG A 5 1.73 23.93 26.18
N PRO A 6 2.99 23.48 26.28
CA PRO A 6 4.11 24.37 26.08
C PRO A 6 4.10 24.87 24.63
N THR A 7 4.34 26.17 24.47
CA THR A 7 4.37 26.87 23.17
C THR A 7 5.54 26.43 22.28
N ARG A 8 6.44 25.59 22.80
CA ARG A 8 7.67 25.09 22.19
C ARG A 8 7.94 23.66 22.64
N PHE A 9 8.60 22.88 21.80
CA PHE A 9 9.10 21.56 22.15
C PHE A 9 10.26 21.67 23.14
N THR A 10 10.32 20.75 24.10
CA THR A 10 11.49 20.62 24.97
C THR A 10 12.69 20.07 24.20
N PRO A 11 13.93 20.22 24.70
CA PRO A 11 15.09 19.59 24.07
C PRO A 11 14.93 18.07 23.92
N GLN A 12 14.35 17.39 24.93
CA GLN A 12 14.06 15.95 24.85
C GLN A 12 13.02 15.63 23.78
N ASP A 13 11.97 16.44 23.64
CA ASP A 13 10.96 16.26 22.58
C ASP A 13 11.59 16.43 21.20
N ILE A 14 12.50 17.39 21.05
CA ILE A 14 13.20 17.65 19.79
C ILE A 14 14.08 16.46 19.41
N GLU A 15 14.87 15.95 20.35
CA GLU A 15 15.72 14.78 20.14
C GLU A 15 14.89 13.54 19.77
N TYR A 16 13.80 13.29 20.49
CA TYR A 16 12.87 12.22 20.18
C TYR A 16 12.27 12.37 18.78
N LEU A 17 11.72 13.54 18.46
CA LEU A 17 11.08 13.78 17.16
C LEU A 17 12.08 13.65 16.01
N LEU A 18 13.32 14.09 16.18
CA LEU A 18 14.38 13.93 15.16
C LEU A 18 14.81 12.47 14.97
N SER A 19 14.59 11.59 15.94
CA SER A 19 14.87 10.15 15.80
C SER A 19 13.86 9.41 14.91
N LEU A 20 12.68 10.01 14.67
CA LEU A 20 11.62 9.38 13.91
C LEU A 20 11.81 9.56 12.39
N PRO A 21 11.66 8.50 11.58
CA PRO A 21 11.75 8.60 10.11
C PRO A 21 10.64 9.47 9.49
N ALA A 22 9.56 9.70 10.24
CA ALA A 22 8.45 10.57 9.84
C ALA A 22 8.81 12.07 9.85
N VAL A 23 9.90 12.44 10.53
CA VAL A 23 10.29 13.82 10.79
C VAL A 23 11.57 14.15 10.03
N ARG A 24 11.52 15.23 9.26
CA ARG A 24 12.67 15.76 8.53
C ARG A 24 13.49 16.73 9.36
N ASN A 25 12.82 17.59 10.13
CA ASN A 25 13.48 18.59 10.97
C ASN A 25 12.51 19.14 12.03
N VAL A 26 13.04 19.49 13.21
CA VAL A 26 12.32 20.19 14.28
C VAL A 26 13.11 21.43 14.69
N SER A 27 12.45 22.58 14.77
CA SER A 27 13.04 23.82 15.29
C SER A 27 12.03 24.60 16.13
N GLY A 28 12.25 24.66 17.44
CA GLY A 28 11.40 25.38 18.40
C GLY A 28 9.95 24.89 18.43
N ASN A 29 9.08 25.44 17.58
CA ASN A 29 7.69 25.01 17.39
C ASN A 29 7.39 24.53 15.95
N GLN A 30 8.35 24.66 15.04
CA GLN A 30 8.23 24.19 13.67
C GLN A 30 8.59 22.72 13.58
N LEU A 31 7.67 21.92 13.03
CA LEU A 31 7.87 20.51 12.76
C LEU A 31 7.72 20.31 11.25
N ARG A 32 8.78 19.81 10.61
CA ARG A 32 8.80 19.49 9.18
C ARG A 32 8.77 17.98 9.03
N TYR A 33 7.78 17.48 8.32
CA TYR A 33 7.62 16.06 8.03
C TYR A 33 8.39 15.67 6.78
N SER A 34 8.85 14.41 6.73
CA SER A 34 9.45 13.84 5.53
C SER A 34 8.40 13.72 4.41
N ASP A 35 8.84 13.80 3.16
CA ASP A 35 7.92 13.70 2.01
C ASP A 35 7.35 12.28 1.88
N GLU A 36 8.13 11.26 2.27
CA GLU A 36 7.69 9.86 2.36
C GLU A 36 6.56 9.68 3.36
N PHE A 37 6.66 10.27 4.55
CA PHE A 37 5.61 10.17 5.55
C PHE A 37 4.31 10.85 5.12
N LYS A 38 4.39 11.98 4.42
CA LYS A 38 3.19 12.64 3.86
C LYS A 38 2.45 11.72 2.88
N LYS A 39 3.19 11.07 1.98
CA LYS A 39 2.63 10.10 1.01
C LYS A 39 2.00 8.92 1.72
N TYR A 40 2.75 8.30 2.65
CA TYR A 40 2.25 7.19 3.48
C TYR A 40 0.96 7.57 4.22
N CYS A 41 0.94 8.76 4.82
CA CYS A 41 -0.22 9.26 5.53
C CYS A 41 -1.43 9.46 4.62
N MET A 42 -1.25 10.04 3.43
CA MET A 42 -2.35 10.23 2.48
C MET A 42 -2.88 8.91 1.91
N LEU A 43 -2.01 7.92 1.65
CA LEU A 43 -2.42 6.58 1.18
C LEU A 43 -3.28 5.87 2.24
N ARG A 44 -2.82 5.80 3.48
CA ARG A 44 -3.56 5.21 4.61
C ARG A 44 -4.88 5.95 4.86
N TYR A 45 -4.85 7.27 4.79
CA TYR A 45 -6.05 8.09 4.94
C TYR A 45 -7.09 7.84 3.83
N ALA A 46 -6.65 7.68 2.58
CA ALA A 46 -7.53 7.31 1.46
C ALA A 46 -8.16 5.91 1.65
N ASN A 47 -7.44 5.00 2.30
CA ASN A 47 -7.95 3.67 2.68
C ASN A 47 -8.89 3.69 3.90
N GLY A 48 -9.16 4.86 4.48
CA GLY A 48 -10.13 5.04 5.58
C GLY A 48 -9.52 5.05 6.98
N ASP A 49 -8.19 4.99 7.11
CA ASP A 49 -7.55 5.02 8.42
C ASP A 49 -7.67 6.40 9.09
N SER A 50 -7.86 6.40 10.42
CA SER A 50 -7.92 7.63 11.21
C SER A 50 -6.57 8.36 11.20
N PRO A 51 -6.52 9.68 10.90
CA PRO A 51 -5.28 10.44 10.93
C PRO A 51 -4.52 10.38 12.25
N VAL A 52 -5.27 10.31 13.36
CA VAL A 52 -4.70 10.21 14.70
C VAL A 52 -3.95 8.88 14.86
N GLN A 53 -4.50 7.80 14.32
CA GLN A 53 -3.88 6.48 14.38
C GLN A 53 -2.64 6.41 13.49
N ILE A 54 -2.70 6.94 12.26
CA ILE A 54 -1.56 6.99 11.34
C ILE A 54 -0.35 7.71 11.98
N PHE A 55 -0.60 8.84 12.65
CA PHE A 55 0.45 9.58 13.34
C PHE A 55 0.96 8.81 14.57
N ARG A 56 0.08 8.21 15.36
CA ARG A 56 0.49 7.36 16.49
C ARG A 56 1.39 6.20 16.04
N ASP A 57 1.02 5.49 14.98
CA ASP A 57 1.80 4.37 14.43
C ASP A 57 3.21 4.80 14.00
N ALA A 58 3.38 6.08 13.64
CA ALA A 58 4.65 6.67 13.27
C ALA A 58 5.44 7.27 14.45
N GLY A 59 5.01 7.03 15.70
CA GLY A 59 5.61 7.61 16.91
C GLY A 59 5.22 9.06 17.17
N LEU A 60 4.28 9.61 16.39
CA LEU A 60 3.87 11.00 16.46
C LEU A 60 2.63 11.16 17.35
N GLU A 61 2.82 10.99 18.67
CA GLU A 61 1.72 10.97 19.64
C GLU A 61 0.90 12.29 19.64
N PRO A 62 -0.44 12.23 19.64
CA PRO A 62 -1.30 13.42 19.65
C PRO A 62 -1.16 14.29 20.92
N SER A 63 -0.69 13.71 22.02
CA SER A 63 -0.36 14.43 23.26
C SER A 63 0.87 15.33 23.08
N LEU A 64 1.86 14.87 22.31
CA LEU A 64 3.11 15.58 22.01
C LEU A 64 2.92 16.63 20.92
N ILE A 65 2.26 16.26 19.81
CA ILE A 65 2.17 17.12 18.62
C ILE A 65 0.86 17.92 18.60
N GLY A 66 -0.18 17.43 19.25
CA GLY A 66 -1.48 18.07 19.34
C GLY A 66 -2.44 17.65 18.22
N HIS A 67 -3.63 17.19 18.61
CA HIS A 67 -4.72 16.81 17.69
C HIS A 67 -5.01 17.85 16.59
N LYS A 68 -5.11 19.13 16.96
CA LYS A 68 -5.37 20.22 16.00
C LYS A 68 -4.24 20.45 15.00
N ARG A 69 -3.01 20.02 15.29
CA ARG A 69 -1.91 20.07 14.31
C ARG A 69 -2.04 18.92 13.32
N ILE A 70 -2.39 17.72 13.78
CA ILE A 70 -2.64 16.55 12.93
C ILE A 70 -3.75 16.86 11.92
N GLU A 71 -4.92 17.33 12.40
CA GLU A 71 -6.05 17.72 11.55
C GLU A 71 -5.65 18.73 10.46
N ARG A 72 -4.93 19.79 10.84
CA ARG A 72 -4.48 20.84 9.91
C ARG A 72 -3.43 20.34 8.92
N CYS A 73 -2.54 19.44 9.33
CA CYS A 73 -1.54 18.86 8.43
C CYS A 73 -2.23 18.03 7.35
N VAL A 74 -3.14 17.15 7.75
CA VAL A 74 -3.90 16.29 6.83
C VAL A 74 -4.74 17.13 5.87
N ALA A 75 -5.48 18.13 6.37
CA ALA A 75 -6.25 19.04 5.52
C ALA A 75 -5.40 19.74 4.47
N ARG A 76 -4.17 20.15 4.81
CA ARG A 76 -3.22 20.75 3.87
C ARG A 76 -2.69 19.74 2.86
N TRP A 77 -2.30 18.54 3.30
CA TRP A 77 -1.74 17.50 2.43
C TRP A 77 -2.75 16.92 1.46
N LYS A 78 -4.04 16.92 1.80
CA LYS A 78 -5.10 16.61 0.85
C LYS A 78 -5.02 17.46 -0.41
N VAL A 79 -4.69 18.74 -0.27
CA VAL A 79 -4.62 19.66 -1.41
C VAL A 79 -3.30 19.53 -2.17
N SER A 80 -2.18 19.28 -1.48
CA SER A 80 -0.86 19.29 -2.10
C SER A 80 -0.34 17.92 -2.55
N GLU A 81 -0.69 16.84 -1.85
CA GLU A 81 -0.12 15.51 -2.04
C GLU A 81 -1.08 14.54 -2.74
N LEU A 82 -2.40 14.64 -2.54
CA LEU A 82 -3.34 13.76 -3.25
C LEU A 82 -3.23 13.89 -4.77
N PRO A 83 -3.18 15.10 -5.39
CA PRO A 83 -3.00 15.20 -6.83
C PRO A 83 -1.71 14.53 -7.35
N ARG A 84 -0.63 14.55 -6.55
CA ARG A 84 0.65 13.91 -6.89
C ARG A 84 0.60 12.40 -6.80
N LEU A 85 -0.25 11.86 -5.92
CA LEU A 85 -0.55 10.44 -5.89
C LEU A 85 -1.45 10.06 -7.07
N GLN A 86 -2.34 10.95 -7.51
CA GLN A 86 -3.19 10.74 -8.68
C GLN A 86 -2.45 10.83 -10.03
N GLU A 87 -1.29 11.48 -10.12
CA GLU A 87 -0.42 11.37 -11.31
C GLU A 87 0.09 9.92 -11.48
N SER A 88 0.33 9.21 -10.38
CA SER A 88 0.57 7.75 -10.44
C SER A 88 -0.72 6.95 -10.70
N ASP A 89 -1.91 7.54 -10.48
CA ASP A 89 -3.17 6.91 -10.83
C ASP A 89 -3.38 6.81 -12.34
N GLU A 90 -2.70 7.58 -13.20
CA GLU A 90 -2.85 7.41 -14.65
C GLU A 90 -2.30 6.05 -15.10
N PHE A 91 -1.15 5.65 -14.55
CA PHE A 91 -0.59 4.33 -14.73
C PHE A 91 -1.48 3.22 -14.11
N VAL A 92 -2.05 3.47 -12.93
CA VAL A 92 -2.98 2.52 -12.28
C VAL A 92 -4.30 2.40 -13.05
N LYS A 93 -4.84 3.51 -13.56
CA LYS A 93 -6.04 3.56 -14.41
C LYS A 93 -5.78 2.85 -15.73
N GLU A 94 -4.59 3.02 -16.32
CA GLU A 94 -4.24 2.32 -17.55
C GLU A 94 -4.04 0.83 -17.31
N ARG A 95 -3.36 0.44 -16.22
CA ARG A 95 -3.33 -0.95 -15.75
C ARG A 95 -4.74 -1.52 -15.57
N ASP A 96 -5.63 -0.82 -14.87
CA ASP A 96 -6.98 -1.29 -14.57
C ASP A 96 -7.85 -1.36 -15.83
N ARG A 97 -7.67 -0.42 -16.77
CA ARG A 97 -8.26 -0.46 -18.12
C ARG A 97 -7.80 -1.69 -18.88
N LEU A 98 -6.49 -1.94 -18.91
CA LEU A 98 -5.91 -3.11 -19.56
C LEU A 98 -6.45 -4.40 -18.96
N VAL A 99 -6.43 -4.52 -17.63
CA VAL A 99 -7.00 -5.66 -16.91
C VAL A 99 -8.47 -5.86 -17.28
N ALA A 100 -9.27 -4.80 -17.40
CA ALA A 100 -10.66 -4.89 -17.81
C ALA A 100 -10.83 -5.38 -19.27
N VAL A 101 -9.97 -4.96 -20.20
CA VAL A 101 -9.95 -5.48 -21.58
C VAL A 101 -9.60 -6.98 -21.59
N TYR A 102 -8.57 -7.37 -20.84
CA TYR A 102 -8.16 -8.77 -20.73
C TYR A 102 -9.23 -9.66 -20.10
N LEU A 103 -9.85 -9.22 -19.00
CA LEU A 103 -10.93 -9.97 -18.34
C LEU A 103 -12.17 -10.10 -19.25
N ARG A 104 -12.46 -9.08 -20.07
CA ARG A 104 -13.53 -9.16 -21.07
C ARG A 104 -13.22 -10.21 -22.14
N HIS A 105 -11.99 -10.24 -22.63
CA HIS A 105 -11.52 -11.20 -23.63
C HIS A 105 -11.60 -12.65 -23.11
N PHE A 106 -11.13 -12.89 -21.88
CA PHE A 106 -11.21 -14.20 -21.24
C PHE A 106 -12.67 -14.64 -21.00
N ARG A 107 -13.55 -13.71 -20.61
CA ARG A 107 -15.00 -13.97 -20.45
C ARG A 107 -15.68 -14.39 -21.75
N GLN A 108 -15.12 -14.02 -22.91
CA GLN A 108 -15.63 -14.40 -24.23
C GLN A 108 -15.13 -15.78 -24.69
N GLY A 109 -14.44 -16.54 -23.83
CA GLY A 109 -14.03 -17.92 -24.11
C GLY A 109 -12.68 -18.06 -24.84
N HIS A 110 -11.93 -16.96 -24.95
CA HIS A 110 -10.58 -16.98 -25.51
C HIS A 110 -9.59 -17.31 -24.37
N ASN A 111 -9.00 -18.51 -24.41
CA ASN A 111 -8.05 -18.98 -23.39
C ASN A 111 -6.60 -18.51 -23.61
N ASP A 112 -6.31 -17.90 -24.76
CA ASP A 112 -4.98 -17.39 -25.08
C ASP A 112 -4.89 -15.88 -24.84
N LEU A 113 -3.79 -15.43 -24.24
CA LEU A 113 -3.42 -14.01 -24.22
C LEU A 113 -3.26 -13.55 -25.69
N PRO A 114 -3.83 -12.41 -26.10
CA PRO A 114 -3.60 -11.87 -27.44
C PRO A 114 -2.10 -11.75 -27.68
N ASN A 115 -1.62 -12.33 -28.79
CA ASN A 115 -0.20 -12.30 -29.14
C ASN A 115 0.26 -10.87 -29.48
N GLU A 116 -0.68 -10.00 -29.83
CA GLU A 116 -0.49 -8.58 -30.07
C GLU A 116 -1.46 -7.81 -29.17
N ILE A 117 -0.92 -7.01 -28.24
CA ILE A 117 -1.72 -6.06 -27.46
C ILE A 117 -2.01 -4.89 -28.43
N PRO A 118 -3.28 -4.59 -28.78
CA PRO A 118 -3.58 -3.49 -29.68
C PRO A 118 -3.26 -2.17 -28.97
N TRP A 119 -2.11 -1.59 -29.28
CA TRP A 119 -1.70 -0.27 -28.80
C TRP A 119 -1.18 0.55 -29.96
N ASP A 120 -2.08 1.36 -30.49
CA ASP A 120 -1.72 2.48 -31.35
C ASP A 120 -1.27 3.63 -30.44
N ALA A 121 -0.07 3.54 -29.87
CA ALA A 121 0.54 4.69 -29.20
C ALA A 121 2.06 4.65 -29.33
N GLU A 122 2.57 5.60 -30.09
CA GLU A 122 3.98 5.93 -30.24
C GLU A 122 4.59 6.36 -28.90
N HIS A 123 4.92 5.41 -28.02
CA HIS A 123 5.66 5.66 -26.78
C HIS A 123 6.91 4.79 -26.76
N GLU A 124 8.06 5.41 -27.07
CA GLU A 124 9.38 4.75 -27.12
C GLU A 124 9.86 4.22 -25.75
N ASP A 125 9.23 4.61 -24.63
CA ASP A 125 9.60 4.17 -23.27
C ASP A 125 8.85 2.91 -22.76
N ASP A 126 8.00 2.30 -23.59
CA ASP A 126 7.09 1.22 -23.18
C ASP A 126 7.74 -0.19 -23.12
N SER A 127 9.07 -0.25 -23.36
CA SER A 127 9.83 -1.51 -23.43
C SER A 127 10.09 -2.16 -22.06
N LEU A 128 10.28 -1.35 -21.01
CA LEU A 128 10.54 -1.85 -19.65
C LEU A 128 9.27 -2.43 -19.02
N TRP A 129 8.14 -1.76 -19.18
CA TRP A 129 6.85 -2.26 -18.70
C TRP A 129 6.48 -3.58 -19.38
N LYS A 130 6.61 -3.66 -20.71
CA LYS A 130 6.41 -4.91 -21.47
C LYS A 130 7.33 -6.04 -21.00
N LEU A 131 8.57 -5.72 -20.61
CA LEU A 131 9.50 -6.71 -20.08
C LEU A 131 9.10 -7.18 -18.67
N ILE A 132 8.71 -6.24 -17.79
CA ILE A 132 8.23 -6.53 -16.44
C ILE A 132 6.95 -7.37 -16.50
N CYS A 133 5.96 -7.00 -17.31
CA CYS A 133 4.74 -7.79 -17.50
C CYS A 133 5.04 -9.22 -17.98
N ARG A 134 5.94 -9.39 -18.96
CA ARG A 134 6.37 -10.72 -19.43
C ARG A 134 7.11 -11.51 -18.35
N GLN A 135 7.88 -10.86 -17.50
CA GLN A 135 8.55 -11.52 -16.38
C GLN A 135 7.55 -11.96 -15.32
N GLN A 136 6.60 -11.08 -14.98
CA GLN A 136 5.57 -11.35 -13.96
C GLN A 136 4.60 -12.45 -14.40
N LEU A 137 4.18 -12.46 -15.67
CA LEU A 137 3.32 -13.53 -16.21
C LEU A 137 4.00 -14.91 -16.12
N ARG A 138 5.29 -15.00 -16.48
CA ARG A 138 6.07 -16.24 -16.33
C ARG A 138 6.18 -16.67 -14.88
N ARG A 139 6.42 -15.72 -13.97
CA ARG A 139 6.53 -16.02 -12.54
C ARG A 139 5.20 -16.51 -11.94
N ILE A 140 4.07 -15.94 -12.36
CA ILE A 140 2.74 -16.40 -11.92
C ILE A 140 2.49 -17.83 -12.39
N ASP A 141 2.75 -18.13 -13.66
CA ASP A 141 2.59 -19.47 -14.23
C ASP A 141 3.50 -20.52 -13.56
N GLU A 142 4.75 -20.14 -13.22
CA GLU A 142 5.64 -20.98 -12.39
C GLU A 142 5.03 -21.27 -11.00
N LEU A 143 4.56 -20.22 -10.32
CA LEU A 143 3.98 -20.33 -8.98
C LEU A 143 2.69 -21.14 -8.98
N GLU A 144 1.83 -20.97 -9.99
CA GLU A 144 0.60 -21.73 -10.15
C GLU A 144 0.90 -23.23 -10.35
N ARG A 145 1.88 -23.57 -11.20
CA ARG A 145 2.33 -24.97 -11.34
C ARG A 145 2.91 -25.53 -10.05
N GLU A 146 3.65 -24.72 -9.29
CA GLU A 146 4.21 -25.15 -8.01
C GLU A 146 3.11 -25.40 -6.96
N VAL A 147 2.11 -24.53 -6.89
CA VAL A 147 0.91 -24.72 -6.05
C VAL A 147 0.17 -26.00 -6.44
N GLU A 148 -0.04 -26.24 -7.73
CA GLU A 148 -0.68 -27.46 -8.24
C GLU A 148 0.10 -28.72 -7.82
N ARG A 149 1.43 -28.69 -7.97
CA ARG A 149 2.31 -29.79 -7.56
C ARG A 149 2.24 -30.04 -6.05
N LEU A 150 2.33 -28.99 -5.24
CA LEU A 150 2.28 -29.11 -3.78
C LEU A 150 0.93 -29.62 -3.30
N ARG A 151 -0.17 -29.12 -3.89
CA ARG A 151 -1.53 -29.64 -3.63
C ARG A 151 -1.62 -31.14 -3.97
N ALA A 152 -1.08 -31.56 -5.11
CA ALA A 152 -1.04 -32.97 -5.49
C ALA A 152 -0.18 -33.82 -4.54
N GLN A 153 0.96 -33.31 -4.06
CA GLN A 153 1.79 -33.99 -3.07
C GLN A 153 1.09 -34.12 -1.73
N LEU A 154 0.40 -33.07 -1.26
CA LEU A 154 -0.40 -33.11 -0.04
C LEU A 154 -1.58 -34.07 -0.18
N ALA A 155 -2.27 -34.10 -1.33
CA ALA A 155 -3.34 -35.06 -1.58
C ALA A 155 -2.84 -36.52 -1.55
N ARG A 156 -1.64 -36.78 -2.10
CA ARG A 156 -0.99 -38.10 -2.02
C ARG A 156 -0.56 -38.47 -0.60
N ARG A 157 -0.17 -37.47 0.21
CA ARG A 157 0.27 -37.66 1.60
C ARG A 157 -0.90 -37.75 2.60
N GLY A 158 -2.03 -37.11 2.29
CA GLY A 158 -3.26 -37.12 3.09
C GLY A 158 -4.18 -38.32 2.84
N GLY A 159 -3.77 -39.28 2.00
CA GLY A 159 -4.48 -40.54 1.76
C GLY A 159 -4.29 -41.60 2.86
N GLY A 160 -3.59 -41.27 3.95
CA GLY A 160 -3.38 -42.18 5.08
C GLY A 160 -2.98 -41.41 6.33
N ASP A 161 -3.97 -40.92 7.07
CA ASP A 161 -4.02 -41.06 8.52
C ASP A 161 -5.37 -40.57 9.04
N GLY A 162 -6.07 -41.49 9.69
CA GLY A 162 -7.32 -41.21 10.38
C GLY A 162 -7.13 -40.45 11.69
N ALA A 163 -8.25 -40.32 12.39
CA ALA A 163 -8.39 -39.81 13.75
C ALA A 163 -8.46 -38.29 13.91
N TYR A 164 -9.61 -37.71 13.55
CA TYR A 164 -10.31 -36.86 14.51
C TYR A 164 -11.71 -37.44 14.75
N ALA A 165 -11.79 -38.27 15.78
CA ALA A 165 -13.04 -38.71 16.35
C ALA A 165 -13.87 -37.50 16.79
N ARG A 166 -15.11 -37.43 16.32
CA ARG A 166 -16.13 -36.48 16.80
C ARG A 166 -16.46 -36.87 18.25
N PRO A 167 -16.33 -35.99 19.25
CA PRO A 167 -16.84 -36.30 20.58
C PRO A 167 -18.37 -36.21 20.55
N ASP A 168 -18.97 -37.37 20.82
CA ASP A 168 -20.30 -37.67 21.37
C ASP A 168 -21.15 -36.45 21.80
N GLU A 169 -22.28 -36.22 21.12
CA GLU A 169 -23.35 -35.32 21.56
C GLU A 169 -24.35 -36.16 22.38
N ARG A 170 -24.35 -35.98 23.71
CA ARG A 170 -25.43 -36.40 24.62
C ARG A 170 -26.39 -35.24 24.88
#